data_AF-A0A2M8LP51-F1
#
_entry.id   AF-A0A2M8LP51-F1
#
_cell.length_a   1.000
_cell.length_b   1.000
_cell.length_c   1.000
_cell.angle_alpha   90.00
_cell.angle_beta   90.00
_cell.angle_gamma   90.00
#
_symmetry.space_group_name_H-M   'P 1'
#
loop_
_entity.id
_entity.type
_entity.pdbx_description
1 polymer ?
#
loop_
_entity_poly.entity_id
_entity_poly.type
_entity_poly.pdbx_seq_one_letter_code
_entity_poly.pdbx_strand_id
1 'polypeptide(L)'
;MRCGALFAAVRIPVELVYAAAGAREVGAVDRYLGEVLAGPAFLDTYWQHYWALVHPGAAGLWRDEGIACLGTGTEVEVPHPRLTDCGDAGCSYWAVPPRRPGHLCASSAVLHLVMYGRHRLVVDRGGEGR
;
A
#
# COMPACT_ATOMS: atom_id res chain seq x y z
N MET A 1 2.86 2.47 15.69
CA MET A 1 2.35 1.20 16.29
C MET A 1 3.39 0.11 16.04
N ARG A 2 3.51 -0.91 16.90
CA ARG A 2 4.48 -2.00 16.69
C ARG A 2 3.93 -3.05 15.72
N CYS A 3 4.66 -3.35 14.64
CA CYS A 3 4.35 -4.47 13.75
C CYS A 3 4.71 -5.81 14.43
N GLY A 4 3.94 -6.86 14.13
CA GLY A 4 4.20 -8.23 14.58
C GLY A 4 3.15 -8.86 15.49
N ALA A 5 2.44 -8.07 16.31
CA ALA A 5 1.38 -8.59 17.19
C ALA A 5 -0.02 -8.43 16.60
N LEU A 6 -0.31 -7.28 15.99
CA LEU A 6 -1.64 -6.94 15.46
C LEU A 6 -1.71 -6.98 13.93
N PHE A 7 -0.61 -6.64 13.27
CA PHE A 7 -0.49 -6.62 11.81
C PHE A 7 0.99 -6.66 11.41
N ALA A 8 1.24 -6.95 10.14
CA ALA A 8 2.47 -6.60 9.43
C ALA A 8 2.15 -5.52 8.40
N ALA A 9 3.16 -4.76 7.97
CA ALA A 9 2.98 -3.70 6.98
C ALA A 9 3.78 -4.02 5.72
N VAL A 10 3.15 -3.92 4.56
CA VAL A 10 3.80 -4.11 3.26
C VAL A 10 4.07 -2.74 2.65
N ARG A 11 5.34 -2.43 2.42
CA ARG A 11 5.77 -1.21 1.72
C ARG A 11 5.64 -1.39 0.21
N ILE A 12 4.94 -0.47 -0.44
CA ILE A 12 4.70 -0.47 -1.89
C ILE A 12 5.11 0.91 -2.45
N PRO A 13 6.10 1.00 -3.35
CA PRO A 13 6.42 2.22 -4.07
C PRO A 13 5.21 2.84 -4.78
N VAL A 14 5.09 4.17 -4.76
CA VAL A 14 3.96 4.88 -5.39
C VAL A 14 3.86 4.62 -6.89
N GLU A 15 4.97 4.44 -7.59
CA GLU A 15 4.99 4.19 -9.03
C GLU A 15 4.29 2.87 -9.39
N LEU A 16 4.40 1.84 -8.53
CA LEU A 16 3.71 0.58 -8.74
C LEU A 16 2.21 0.73 -8.53
N VAL A 17 1.82 1.49 -7.52
CA VAL A 17 0.41 1.77 -7.25
C VAL A 17 -0.20 2.60 -8.38
N TYR A 18 0.48 3.64 -8.84
CA TYR A 18 0.03 4.48 -9.94
C TYR A 18 -0.06 3.71 -11.26
N ALA A 19 0.92 2.86 -11.56
CA ALA A 19 0.88 2.01 -12.75
C ALA A 19 -0.28 1.01 -12.71
N ALA A 20 -0.55 0.43 -11.53
CA ALA A 20 -1.67 -0.47 -11.34
C ALA A 20 -3.02 0.25 -11.45
N ALA A 21 -3.14 1.44 -10.85
CA ALA A 21 -4.33 2.27 -10.92
C ALA A 21 -4.57 2.87 -12.32
N GLY A 22 -3.52 2.98 -13.15
CA GLY A 22 -3.57 3.73 -14.40
C GLY A 22 -3.79 5.24 -14.17
N ALA A 23 -3.49 5.75 -12.97
CA ALA A 23 -3.78 7.10 -12.53
C ALA A 23 -2.72 7.60 -11.55
N ARG A 24 -2.59 8.93 -11.47
CA ARG A 24 -1.74 9.63 -10.48
C ARG A 24 -2.52 10.60 -9.60
N GLU A 25 -3.78 10.85 -9.93
CA GLU A 25 -4.66 11.70 -9.14
C GLU A 25 -5.01 10.96 -7.83
N VAL A 26 -4.78 11.61 -6.70
CA VAL A 26 -4.91 11.02 -5.36
C VAL A 26 -6.28 10.36 -5.16
N GLY A 27 -7.39 11.07 -5.44
CA GLY A 27 -8.73 10.53 -5.25
C GLY A 27 -9.03 9.31 -6.14
N ALA A 28 -8.54 9.30 -7.37
CA ALA A 28 -8.66 8.15 -8.26
C ALA A 28 -7.87 6.93 -7.74
N VAL A 29 -6.66 7.15 -7.22
CA VAL A 29 -5.81 6.09 -6.67
C VAL A 29 -6.40 5.53 -5.38
N ASP A 30 -6.89 6.39 -4.48
CA ASP A 30 -7.50 5.98 -3.21
C ASP A 30 -8.76 5.14 -3.44
N ARG A 31 -9.60 5.55 -4.39
CA ARG A 31 -10.78 4.77 -4.80
C ARG A 31 -10.40 3.39 -5.33
N TYR A 32 -9.41 3.34 -6.24
CA TYR A 32 -8.90 2.08 -6.78
C TYR A 32 -8.36 1.17 -5.67
N LEU A 33 -7.56 1.69 -4.75
CA LEU A 33 -7.03 0.94 -3.61
C LEU A 33 -8.15 0.41 -2.71
N GLY A 34 -9.20 1.20 -2.48
CA GLY A 34 -10.37 0.79 -1.71
C GLY A 34 -11.13 -0.39 -2.33
N GLU A 35 -11.17 -0.46 -3.66
CA GLU A 35 -11.80 -1.55 -4.42
C GLU A 35 -10.94 -2.83 -4.39
N VAL A 36 -9.62 -2.72 -4.61
CA VAL A 36 -8.77 -3.90 -4.81
C VAL A 36 -8.21 -4.50 -3.52
N LEU A 37 -7.94 -3.68 -2.49
CA LEU A 37 -7.32 -4.18 -1.24
C LEU A 37 -8.35 -4.66 -0.21
N ALA A 38 -9.56 -4.09 -0.24
CA ALA A 38 -10.63 -4.36 0.73
C ALA A 38 -10.12 -4.34 2.20
N GLY A 39 -9.16 -3.45 2.49
CA GLY A 39 -8.47 -3.35 3.77
C GLY A 39 -7.61 -2.09 3.86
N PRO A 40 -7.09 -1.77 5.06
CA PRO A 40 -6.44 -0.51 5.35
C PRO A 40 -5.10 -0.31 4.64
N ALA A 41 -4.97 0.84 4.00
CA ALA A 41 -3.74 1.30 3.37
C ALA A 41 -3.58 2.81 3.59
N PHE A 42 -2.35 3.25 3.80
CA PHE A 42 -2.03 4.66 3.96
C PHE A 42 -0.86 5.06 3.07
N LEU A 43 -0.83 6.32 2.65
CA LEU A 43 0.29 6.92 1.95
C LEU A 43 1.20 7.61 2.96
N ASP A 44 2.49 7.33 2.90
CA ASP A 44 3.54 8.18 3.44
C ASP A 44 3.99 9.14 2.33
N THR A 45 3.62 10.42 2.45
CA THR A 45 3.89 11.43 1.43
C THR A 45 5.34 11.91 1.48
N TYR A 46 6.04 11.74 2.60
CA TYR A 46 7.44 12.13 2.70
C TYR A 46 8.33 11.14 1.94
N TRP A 47 8.14 9.84 2.20
CA TRP A 47 8.92 8.79 1.56
C TRP A 47 8.33 8.31 0.24
N GLN A 48 7.13 8.73 -0.15
CA GLN A 48 6.45 8.32 -1.38
C GLN A 48 6.24 6.80 -1.45
N HIS A 49 5.65 6.23 -0.39
CA HIS A 49 5.28 4.81 -0.34
C HIS A 49 3.88 4.62 0.23
N TYR A 50 3.12 3.71 -0.39
CA TYR A 50 1.93 3.16 0.22
C TYR A 50 2.30 2.03 1.18
N TRP A 51 1.60 1.98 2.30
CA TRP A 51 1.70 0.93 3.30
C TRP A 51 0.36 0.21 3.40
N ALA A 52 0.34 -1.06 3.02
CA ALA A 52 -0.83 -1.92 3.20
C ALA A 52 -0.69 -2.74 4.49
N LEU A 53 -1.69 -2.69 5.36
CA LEU A 53 -1.65 -3.48 6.60
C LEU A 53 -2.24 -4.86 6.36
N VAL A 54 -1.45 -5.91 6.61
CA VAL A 54 -1.79 -7.31 6.37
C VAL A 54 -1.69 -8.12 7.66
N HIS A 55 -2.22 -9.34 7.64
CA HIS A 55 -2.07 -10.27 8.77
C HIS A 55 -0.58 -10.52 9.09
N PRO A 56 -0.15 -10.58 10.36
CA PRO A 56 1.27 -10.66 10.72
C PRO A 56 1.98 -11.91 10.18
N GLY A 57 1.25 -13.02 10.00
CA GLY A 57 1.78 -14.24 9.38
C GLY A 57 2.09 -14.15 7.87
N ALA A 58 1.74 -13.03 7.22
CA ALA A 58 1.93 -12.83 5.79
C ALA A 58 3.37 -12.49 5.40
N ALA A 59 4.25 -12.20 6.36
CA ALA A 59 5.63 -11.80 6.08
C ALA A 59 6.41 -12.82 5.23
N GLY A 60 6.14 -14.12 5.41
CA GLY A 60 6.80 -15.19 4.65
C GLY A 60 6.43 -15.27 3.16
N LEU A 61 5.42 -14.51 2.70
CA LEU A 61 4.99 -14.47 1.30
C LEU A 61 5.81 -13.51 0.44
N TRP A 62 6.59 -12.62 1.07
CA TRP A 62 7.33 -11.56 0.38
C TRP A 62 8.82 -11.92 0.37
N ARG A 63 9.32 -12.42 -0.77
CA ARG A 63 10.75 -12.71 -1.00
C ARG A 63 11.37 -11.89 -2.12
N ASP A 64 10.64 -10.88 -2.59
CA ASP A 64 10.95 -10.15 -3.81
C ASP A 64 11.62 -8.80 -3.50
N GLU A 65 12.71 -8.49 -4.20
CA GLU A 65 13.54 -7.32 -3.97
C GLU A 65 12.76 -6.04 -4.32
N GLY A 66 12.43 -5.25 -3.30
CA GLY A 66 11.71 -3.98 -3.43
C GLY A 66 10.42 -3.90 -2.60
N ILE A 67 9.88 -5.04 -2.16
CA ILE A 67 8.72 -5.08 -1.28
C ILE A 67 9.14 -5.61 0.08
N ALA A 68 9.32 -4.68 1.01
CA ALA A 68 9.59 -5.02 2.39
C ALA A 68 8.26 -5.28 3.09
N CYS A 69 8.06 -6.51 3.57
CA CYS A 69 7.07 -6.76 4.61
C CYS A 69 7.75 -6.56 5.96
N LEU A 70 7.42 -5.46 6.62
CA LEU A 70 7.87 -5.17 7.96
C LEU A 70 7.07 -6.04 8.94
N GLY A 71 7.71 -7.13 9.37
CA GLY A 71 7.17 -8.08 10.33
C GLY A 71 7.50 -7.71 11.78
N THR A 72 7.59 -8.74 12.62
CA THR A 72 7.78 -8.60 14.08
C THR A 72 9.06 -7.84 14.43
N GLY A 73 8.93 -6.79 15.25
CA GLY A 73 10.06 -6.01 15.75
C GLY A 73 10.35 -4.73 14.95
N THR A 74 9.58 -4.42 13.91
CA THR A 74 9.68 -3.12 13.21
C THR A 74 8.56 -2.17 13.64
N GLU A 75 8.91 -0.93 13.94
CA GLU A 75 7.95 0.13 14.24
C GLU A 75 7.56 0.84 12.95
N VAL A 76 6.26 0.94 12.70
CA VAL A 76 5.70 1.73 11.60
C VAL A 76 4.81 2.79 12.23
N GLU A 77 5.09 4.06 11.90
CA GLU A 77 4.20 5.16 12.22
C GLU A 77 2.97 5.05 11.32
N VAL A 78 1.80 5.02 11.95
CA VAL A 78 0.52 4.96 11.23
C VAL A 78 -0.19 6.30 11.43
N PRO A 79 -0.86 6.83 10.40
CA PRO A 79 -1.58 8.09 10.53
C PRO A 79 -2.69 7.98 11.58
N HIS A 80 -3.07 9.11 12.16
CA HIS A 80 -4.28 9.17 12.99
C HIS A 80 -5.49 8.67 12.15
N PRO A 81 -6.38 7.81 12.68
CA PRO A 81 -7.44 7.15 11.89
C PRO A 81 -8.41 8.09 11.15
N ARG A 82 -8.50 9.36 11.56
CA ARG A 82 -9.35 10.37 10.91
C ARG A 82 -8.66 11.13 9.78
N LEU A 83 -7.35 10.99 9.60
CA LEU A 83 -6.62 11.63 8.51
C LEU A 83 -6.87 10.81 7.23
N THR A 84 -7.89 11.21 6.48
CA THR A 84 -8.34 10.55 5.24
C THR A 84 -8.28 11.48 4.03
N ASP A 85 -7.78 12.69 4.22
CA ASP A 85 -7.53 13.68 3.17
C ASP A 85 -6.03 13.97 3.11
N CYS A 86 -5.46 13.89 1.90
CA CYS A 86 -4.06 14.20 1.65
C CYS A 86 -3.71 15.67 1.92
N GLY A 87 -4.66 16.61 1.72
CA GLY A 87 -4.42 18.04 1.87
C GLY A 87 -4.24 18.51 3.31
N ASP A 88 -4.94 17.86 4.25
CA ASP A 88 -4.93 18.20 5.68
C ASP A 88 -3.87 17.43 6.47
N ALA A 89 -3.26 16.41 5.85
CA ALA A 89 -2.49 15.40 6.54
C ALA A 89 -1.00 15.50 6.21
N GLY A 90 -0.31 16.40 6.92
CA GLY A 90 1.13 16.70 6.80
C GLY A 90 1.98 15.67 6.02
N CYS A 91 2.45 14.60 6.69
CA CYS A 91 3.36 13.61 6.11
C CYS A 91 2.72 12.24 5.79
N SER A 92 1.49 11.96 6.21
CA SER A 92 0.81 10.69 5.91
C SER A 92 -0.71 10.71 6.15
N TYR A 93 -1.47 9.99 5.33
CA TYR A 93 -2.93 9.84 5.46
C TYR A 93 -3.43 8.46 5.00
N TRP A 94 -4.61 8.10 5.45
CA TRP A 94 -5.29 6.87 5.06
C TRP A 94 -5.97 7.01 3.69
N ALA A 95 -5.34 6.43 2.66
CA ALA A 95 -5.95 6.18 1.36
C ALA A 95 -7.14 5.21 1.46
N VAL A 96 -7.02 4.20 2.31
CA VAL A 96 -8.11 3.30 2.71
C VAL A 96 -8.11 3.20 4.23
N PRO A 97 -9.07 3.82 4.94
CA PRO A 97 -9.06 3.81 6.40
C PRO A 97 -9.43 2.44 6.99
N PRO A 98 -8.91 2.10 8.18
CA PRO A 98 -9.33 0.90 8.90
C PRO A 98 -10.80 1.01 9.30
N ARG A 99 -11.65 0.10 8.79
CA ARG A 99 -13.09 0.10 9.06
C ARG A 99 -13.46 -0.43 10.44
N ARG A 100 -12.72 -1.41 10.94
CA ARG A 100 -12.92 -2.07 12.24
C ARG A 100 -11.62 -2.75 12.70
N PRO A 101 -11.41 -2.96 14.01
CA PRO A 101 -10.24 -3.66 14.51
C PRO A 101 -10.03 -5.01 13.81
N GLY A 102 -8.80 -5.31 13.42
CA GLY A 102 -8.43 -6.57 12.76
C GLY A 102 -8.90 -6.75 11.32
N HIS A 103 -9.60 -5.78 10.73
CA HIS A 103 -9.88 -5.79 9.29
C HIS A 103 -8.65 -5.33 8.54
N LEU A 104 -7.85 -6.30 8.07
CA LEU A 104 -6.58 -6.11 7.37
C LEU A 104 -6.74 -6.48 5.89
N CYS A 105 -5.83 -5.98 5.05
CA CYS A 105 -5.75 -6.37 3.64
C CYS A 105 -5.49 -7.87 3.51
N ALA A 106 -6.14 -8.50 2.54
CA ALA A 106 -5.79 -9.85 2.13
C ALA A 106 -4.40 -9.83 1.47
N SER A 107 -3.48 -10.70 1.91
CA SER A 107 -2.11 -10.71 1.39
C SER A 107 -2.03 -10.99 -0.11
N SER A 108 -2.95 -11.82 -0.62
CA SER A 108 -3.09 -12.09 -2.06
C SER A 108 -3.52 -10.85 -2.85
N ALA A 109 -4.42 -10.02 -2.30
CA ALA A 109 -4.84 -8.78 -2.94
C ALA A 109 -3.69 -7.79 -3.06
N VAL A 110 -2.88 -7.64 -2.00
CA VAL A 110 -1.66 -6.82 -2.03
C VAL A 110 -0.66 -7.37 -3.06
N LEU A 111 -0.51 -8.70 -3.15
CA LEU A 111 0.40 -9.33 -4.11
C LEU A 111 -0.07 -9.11 -5.56
N HIS A 112 -1.36 -9.26 -5.83
CA HIS A 112 -1.94 -9.00 -7.15
C HIS A 112 -1.76 -7.55 -7.56
N LEU A 113 -2.01 -6.59 -6.65
CA LEU A 113 -1.79 -5.16 -6.89
C LEU A 113 -0.35 -4.90 -7.38
N VAL A 114 0.62 -5.43 -6.63
CA VAL A 114 2.05 -5.31 -6.96
C VAL A 114 2.37 -5.89 -8.33
N MET A 115 1.96 -7.15 -8.55
CA MET A 115 2.31 -7.88 -9.77
C MET A 115 1.70 -7.21 -11.00
N TYR A 116 0.46 -6.72 -10.87
CA TYR A 116 -0.20 -5.97 -11.92
C TYR A 116 0.48 -4.63 -12.20
N GLY A 117 0.86 -3.87 -11.16
CA GLY A 117 1.61 -2.63 -11.32
C GLY A 117 2.95 -2.83 -12.02
N ARG A 118 3.70 -3.88 -11.65
CA ARG A 118 4.96 -4.24 -12.30
C ARG A 118 4.75 -4.55 -13.79
N HIS A 119 3.74 -5.36 -14.10
CA HIS A 119 3.41 -5.70 -15.49
C HIS A 119 3.09 -4.44 -16.30
N ARG A 120 2.28 -3.52 -15.76
CA ARG A 120 1.95 -2.23 -16.39
C ARG A 120 3.20 -1.39 -16.67
N LEU A 121 4.12 -1.26 -15.70
CA LEU A 121 5.37 -0.52 -15.91
C LEU A 121 6.25 -1.09 -17.03
N VAL A 122 6.30 -2.41 -17.18
CA VAL A 122 7.07 -3.07 -18.26
C VAL A 122 6.42 -2.80 -19.60
N VAL A 123 5.09 -2.91 -19.69
CA VAL A 123 4.35 -2.64 -20.93
C VAL A 123 4.48 -1.18 -21.36
N ASP A 124 4.33 -0.24 -20.44
CA ASP A 124 4.40 1.19 -20.76
C ASP A 124 5.81 1.61 -21.23
N ARG A 125 6.88 1.08 -20.60
CA ARG A 125 8.27 1.29 -21.07
C ARG A 125 8.56 0.64 -22.44
N GLY A 126 7.90 -0.47 -22.75
CA GLY A 126 8.01 -1.13 -24.06
C GLY A 126 7.26 -0.38 -25.17
N GLY A 127 6.26 0.43 -24.81
CA GLY A 127 5.46 1.25 -25.73
C GLY A 127 6.12 2.59 -26.11
N GLU A 128 6.99 3.14 -25.25
CA GLU A 128 7.72 4.39 -25.51
C GLU A 128 8.88 4.24 -26.52
N GLY A 129 9.14 3.02 -26.99
CA GLY A 129 10.21 2.69 -27.96
C GLY A 129 9.76 2.43 -29.40
N ARG A 130 8.53 2.82 -29.79
CA ARG A 130 8.00 2.60 -31.15
C ARG A 130 7.55 3.87 -31.86
#